data_AF-A0A1V2ILH7-F1
#
_entry.id   AF-A0A1V2ILH7-F1
#
_cell.length_a   1.000
_cell.length_b   1.000
_cell.length_c   1.000
_cell.angle_alpha   90.00
_cell.angle_beta   90.00
_cell.angle_gamma   90.00
#
_symmetry.space_group_name_H-M   'P 1'
#
loop_
_entity.id
_entity.type
_entity.pdbx_description
1 polymer ?
#
loop_
_entity_poly.entity_id
_entity_poly.type
_entity_poly.pdbx_seq_one_letter_code
_entity_poly.pdbx_strand_id
1 'polypeptide(L)'
;MTEDATVDGSAPVRCAYPGCRQPPSAPAGPGRPPAYCDDPAHNRLSAYRRRRELAGQSGPGAAGMGVVIGKAGSERAAGARGRADVLAEQITALAGNLTQTLDAFVREMTALGDIAATEARVETVEAEAAERVAEAIARAVRAEQTAREAQVARDESEAVAAEAVGVVDTLEERITALEAERDASAAARAQAQAALEQARAEAAAVAEAARQDAEARLDAVRAGATAEIRQAHQAADAAVRTARDEAAAAVAQARQDAAQAVATATAARDAALARAEALEHTTAQARAEADRLHADLVRQRDAADAEIARVHADAERRLEAVHRAADERQAVLAEARADARSRAERAERQVDELTSELRVARAELAATRAGRNGDSADGDATAGSAAAGPVTAAGAVAAGAVAAPARHPVDPPVTAATVG
;
A
#
# COMPACT_ATOMS: atom_id res chain seq x y z
N MET A 1 43.57 21.86 -57.27
CA MET A 1 44.41 21.64 -58.45
C MET A 1 44.06 22.71 -59.45
N THR A 2 44.98 23.64 -59.70
CA THR A 2 44.90 24.62 -60.78
C THR A 2 45.98 24.25 -61.77
N GLU A 3 45.61 23.87 -63.00
CA GLU A 3 46.60 23.52 -64.02
C GLU A 3 47.32 24.76 -64.53
N ASP A 4 48.62 24.59 -64.77
CA ASP A 4 49.56 25.67 -65.08
C ASP A 4 49.73 25.81 -66.59
N ALA A 5 49.40 26.98 -67.14
CA ALA A 5 49.32 27.23 -68.57
C ALA A 5 50.54 28.02 -69.06
N THR A 6 51.70 27.35 -69.11
CA THR A 6 52.95 27.94 -69.60
C THR A 6 52.86 28.34 -71.07
N VAL A 7 53.07 29.63 -71.38
CA VAL A 7 53.28 30.13 -72.75
C VAL A 7 54.68 30.73 -72.85
N ASP A 8 55.51 30.09 -73.67
CA ASP A 8 56.91 30.46 -73.91
C ASP A 8 57.07 31.35 -75.17
N GLY A 9 58.27 31.91 -75.38
CA GLY A 9 58.74 32.28 -76.72
C GLY A 9 58.67 33.75 -77.12
N SER A 10 58.42 34.71 -76.21
CA SER A 10 58.53 36.14 -76.55
C SER A 10 59.95 36.66 -76.31
N ALA A 11 60.64 37.07 -77.38
CA ALA A 11 61.94 37.73 -77.27
C ALA A 11 61.84 38.99 -76.38
N PRO A 12 62.85 39.32 -75.55
CA PRO A 12 62.71 40.31 -74.49
C PRO A 12 62.34 41.67 -75.04
N VAL A 13 61.07 42.05 -74.84
CA VAL A 13 60.53 43.36 -75.19
C VAL A 13 61.36 44.40 -74.45
N ARG A 14 61.85 45.41 -75.18
CA ARG A 14 62.62 46.53 -74.62
C ARG A 14 61.80 47.81 -74.65
N CYS A 15 62.11 48.71 -73.73
CA CYS A 15 61.57 50.07 -73.72
C CYS A 15 61.66 50.73 -75.11
N ALA A 16 60.56 51.28 -75.63
CA ALA A 16 60.45 51.90 -76.95
C ALA A 16 61.10 53.30 -77.07
N TYR A 17 61.98 53.65 -76.12
CA TYR A 17 62.76 54.88 -76.11
C TYR A 17 64.11 54.68 -76.84
N PRO A 18 64.54 55.58 -77.75
CA PRO A 18 65.77 55.41 -78.53
C PRO A 18 67.01 55.18 -77.66
N GLY A 19 67.66 54.04 -77.84
CA GLY A 19 68.90 53.66 -77.13
C GLY A 19 68.71 53.01 -75.76
N CYS A 20 67.49 52.97 -75.21
CA CYS A 20 67.23 52.29 -73.94
C CYS A 20 67.30 50.75 -74.11
N ARG A 21 67.86 50.06 -73.11
CA ARG A 21 67.94 48.58 -73.07
C ARG A 21 67.11 47.93 -71.95
N GLN A 22 66.52 48.72 -71.05
CA GLN A 22 65.66 48.25 -69.97
C GLN A 22 64.43 47.51 -70.52
N PRO A 23 63.89 46.51 -69.78
CA PRO A 23 62.56 45.96 -70.06
C PRO A 23 61.47 47.03 -69.82
N PRO A 24 60.27 46.90 -70.40
CA PRO A 24 59.13 47.71 -69.99
C PRO A 24 58.72 47.41 -68.55
N SER A 25 57.92 48.31 -67.96
CA SER A 25 57.35 48.15 -66.62
C SER A 25 56.36 46.99 -66.53
N ALA A 26 56.10 46.51 -65.31
CA ALA A 26 55.15 45.42 -65.10
C ALA A 26 53.71 45.84 -65.45
N PRO A 27 52.90 45.00 -66.11
CA PRO A 27 51.51 45.31 -66.39
C PRO A 27 50.69 45.29 -65.08
N ALA A 28 50.13 46.44 -64.71
CA ALA A 28 49.36 46.64 -63.48
C ALA A 28 47.93 46.02 -63.50
N GLY A 29 47.63 45.16 -64.48
CA GLY A 29 46.32 44.53 -64.67
C GLY A 29 46.18 43.84 -66.02
N PRO A 30 45.03 43.20 -66.30
CA PRO A 30 44.77 42.51 -67.57
C PRO A 30 44.64 43.53 -68.71
N GLY A 31 45.72 43.71 -69.48
CA GLY A 31 45.77 44.68 -70.56
C GLY A 31 47.05 44.56 -71.39
N ARG A 32 47.14 45.36 -72.45
CA ARG A 32 48.30 45.39 -73.35
C ARG A 32 49.54 45.88 -72.57
N PRO A 33 50.68 45.14 -72.56
CA PRO A 33 51.86 45.55 -71.81
C PRO A 33 52.35 46.97 -72.15
N PRO A 34 52.84 47.74 -71.15
CA PRO A 34 53.32 49.08 -71.37
C PRO A 34 54.54 49.09 -72.30
N ALA A 35 54.68 50.15 -73.11
CA ALA A 35 55.74 50.24 -74.12
C ALA A 35 57.06 50.85 -73.59
N TYR A 36 57.13 51.19 -72.30
CA TYR A 36 58.25 51.90 -71.69
C TYR A 36 58.56 51.35 -70.30
N CYS A 37 59.72 51.70 -69.73
CA CYS A 37 60.17 51.29 -68.40
C CYS A 37 59.77 52.34 -67.35
N ASP A 38 59.96 52.04 -66.07
CA ASP A 38 59.63 52.91 -64.92
C ASP A 38 60.52 54.17 -64.76
N ASP A 39 61.25 54.55 -65.81
CA ASP A 39 61.98 55.82 -65.87
C ASP A 39 61.04 56.93 -66.37
N PRO A 40 60.76 57.98 -65.57
CA PRO A 40 59.84 59.06 -65.96
C PRO A 40 60.30 59.84 -67.21
N ALA A 41 61.60 59.83 -67.53
CA ALA A 41 62.12 60.41 -68.78
C ALA A 41 61.74 59.57 -70.00
N HIS A 42 61.54 58.26 -69.85
CA HIS A 42 61.21 57.34 -70.94
C HIS A 42 59.69 57.24 -71.19
N ASN A 43 59.09 58.33 -71.68
CA ASN A 43 57.68 58.35 -72.10
C ASN A 43 57.51 58.66 -73.60
N ARG A 44 56.28 58.55 -74.11
CA ARG A 44 55.94 58.74 -75.54
C ARG A 44 56.34 60.11 -76.09
N LEU A 45 56.22 61.18 -75.30
CA LEU A 45 56.57 62.54 -75.69
C LEU A 45 58.09 62.72 -75.76
N SER A 46 58.82 62.25 -74.75
CA SER A 46 60.28 62.26 -74.73
C SER A 46 60.88 61.42 -75.86
N ALA A 47 60.33 60.23 -76.14
CA ALA A 47 60.79 59.37 -77.22
C ALA A 47 60.55 59.98 -78.61
N TYR A 48 59.48 60.77 -78.78
CA TYR A 48 59.26 61.57 -80.00
C TYR A 48 60.26 62.71 -80.13
N ARG A 49 60.48 63.50 -79.06
CA ARG A 49 61.50 64.57 -79.05
C ARG A 49 62.89 64.03 -79.39
N ARG A 50 63.30 62.93 -78.74
CA ARG A 50 64.60 62.28 -78.98
C ARG A 50 64.77 61.75 -80.41
N ARG A 51 63.70 61.20 -81.02
CA ARG A 51 63.72 60.83 -82.45
C ARG A 51 63.86 62.06 -83.37
N ARG A 52 63.24 63.20 -83.03
CA ARG A 52 63.36 64.44 -83.80
C ARG A 52 64.75 65.09 -83.68
N GLU A 53 65.39 65.00 -82.51
CA GLU A 53 66.79 65.39 -82.33
C GLU A 53 67.74 64.56 -83.20
N LEU A 54 67.62 63.24 -83.15
CA LEU A 54 68.46 62.32 -83.93
C LEU A 54 68.23 62.47 -85.45
N ALA A 55 66.99 62.72 -85.88
CA ALA A 55 66.68 63.03 -87.27
C ALA A 55 67.19 64.41 -87.72
N GLY A 56 67.41 65.35 -86.79
CA GLY A 56 67.96 66.67 -87.06
C GLY A 56 69.50 66.70 -87.19
N GLN A 57 70.17 65.57 -86.99
CA GLN A 57 71.65 65.48 -86.98
C GLN A 57 72.23 64.81 -88.24
N SER A 58 71.39 64.57 -89.25
CA SER A 58 71.75 64.14 -90.61
C SER A 58 71.09 65.06 -91.64
N GLY A 59 71.81 66.09 -92.12
CA GLY A 59 71.31 67.07 -93.12
C GLY A 59 71.55 66.65 -94.58
N PRO A 60 71.59 67.60 -95.56
CA PRO A 60 71.47 69.06 -95.43
C PRO A 60 70.55 69.77 -96.47
N GLY A 61 70.39 71.10 -96.29
CA GLY A 61 69.91 72.07 -97.29
C GLY A 61 68.50 72.63 -97.05
N ALA A 62 68.09 73.79 -97.58
CA ALA A 62 68.79 74.97 -98.12
C ALA A 62 67.73 76.01 -98.57
N ALA A 63 67.79 77.24 -98.04
CA ALA A 63 67.18 78.48 -98.59
C ALA A 63 65.64 78.54 -98.83
N GLY A 64 65.01 79.71 -98.92
CA GLY A 64 65.49 81.10 -98.75
C GLY A 64 64.35 82.11 -98.92
N MET A 65 64.52 83.37 -98.50
CA MET A 65 63.43 84.36 -98.47
C MET A 65 63.90 85.80 -98.80
N GLY A 66 63.27 86.43 -99.80
CA GLY A 66 63.04 87.89 -99.79
C GLY A 66 63.68 88.81 -100.88
N VAL A 67 62.83 89.25 -101.84
CA VAL A 67 62.60 90.63 -102.35
C VAL A 67 63.73 91.49 -103.02
N VAL A 68 63.30 92.36 -103.97
CA VAL A 68 63.84 93.71 -104.38
C VAL A 68 64.46 93.88 -105.80
N ILE A 69 63.66 94.50 -106.71
CA ILE A 69 63.92 95.61 -107.68
C ILE A 69 65.30 95.76 -108.41
N GLY A 70 65.29 96.03 -109.73
CA GLY A 70 66.37 96.86 -110.35
C GLY A 70 66.52 96.96 -111.89
N LYS A 71 66.06 98.07 -112.49
CA LYS A 71 66.22 98.53 -113.90
C LYS A 71 67.61 98.43 -114.58
N ALA A 72 67.61 97.90 -115.82
CA ALA A 72 67.88 98.54 -117.13
C ALA A 72 69.10 99.46 -117.44
N GLY A 73 69.65 99.29 -118.67
CA GLY A 73 70.43 100.26 -119.49
C GLY A 73 71.96 100.22 -119.34
N SER A 74 72.79 100.72 -120.28
CA SER A 74 72.68 101.00 -121.74
C SER A 74 74.03 101.58 -122.27
N GLU A 75 74.16 101.79 -123.59
CA GLU A 75 75.14 102.72 -124.25
C GLU A 75 76.66 102.31 -124.21
N ARG A 76 77.66 102.90 -124.89
CA ARG A 76 77.88 103.92 -125.97
C ARG A 76 79.36 103.76 -126.47
N ALA A 77 79.93 104.34 -127.56
CA ALA A 77 79.46 104.99 -128.81
C ALA A 77 80.66 105.13 -129.80
N ALA A 78 80.46 105.09 -131.13
CA ALA A 78 81.24 105.85 -132.14
C ALA A 78 80.68 105.69 -133.57
N GLY A 79 80.67 106.73 -134.43
CA GLY A 79 80.44 106.50 -135.88
C GLY A 79 80.05 107.68 -136.80
N ALA A 80 79.50 108.77 -136.30
CA ALA A 80 79.27 110.07 -137.00
C ALA A 80 78.49 110.15 -138.35
N ARG A 81 78.23 109.07 -139.10
CA ARG A 81 77.31 109.07 -140.28
C ARG A 81 75.91 108.55 -139.95
N GLY A 82 75.80 107.54 -139.09
CA GLY A 82 74.52 106.89 -138.74
C GLY A 82 73.53 107.73 -137.91
N ARG A 83 73.50 109.06 -138.02
CA ARG A 83 72.49 109.90 -137.33
C ARG A 83 71.13 109.96 -138.03
N ALA A 84 71.08 109.60 -139.31
CA ALA A 84 69.82 109.31 -139.98
C ALA A 84 69.36 107.88 -139.66
N ASP A 85 70.28 106.91 -139.76
CA ASP A 85 70.00 105.50 -139.51
C ASP A 85 69.58 105.25 -138.05
N VAL A 86 70.27 105.81 -137.06
CA VAL A 86 69.85 105.73 -135.65
C VAL A 86 68.49 106.39 -135.41
N LEU A 87 68.10 107.42 -136.18
CA LEU A 87 66.75 107.99 -136.05
C LEU A 87 65.68 107.07 -136.67
N ALA A 88 65.98 106.46 -137.82
CA ALA A 88 65.11 105.47 -138.46
C ALA A 88 65.01 104.17 -137.64
N GLU A 89 66.11 103.72 -137.05
CA GLU A 89 66.22 102.55 -136.19
C GLU A 89 65.61 102.81 -134.80
N GLN A 90 65.70 104.03 -134.27
CA GLN A 90 64.97 104.45 -133.07
C GLN A 90 63.47 104.62 -133.34
N ILE A 91 63.05 105.08 -134.52
CA ILE A 91 61.65 105.04 -134.97
C ILE A 91 61.19 103.59 -135.15
N THR A 92 62.03 102.69 -135.67
CA THR A 92 61.73 101.26 -135.85
C THR A 92 61.70 100.52 -134.51
N ALA A 93 62.51 100.92 -133.54
CA ALA A 93 62.49 100.40 -132.17
C ALA A 93 61.32 100.96 -131.36
N LEU A 94 60.94 102.24 -131.53
CA LEU A 94 59.68 102.75 -130.99
C LEU A 94 58.48 102.09 -131.67
N ALA A 95 58.50 101.87 -132.98
CA ALA A 95 57.44 101.13 -133.67
C ALA A 95 57.40 99.67 -133.22
N GLY A 96 58.53 99.00 -133.05
CA GLY A 96 58.60 97.63 -132.53
C GLY A 96 58.14 97.52 -131.07
N ASN A 97 58.49 98.49 -130.22
CA ASN A 97 58.05 98.56 -128.83
C ASN A 97 56.56 98.95 -128.72
N LEU A 98 56.09 99.87 -129.56
CA LEU A 98 54.66 100.21 -129.68
C LEU A 98 53.88 99.02 -130.21
N THR A 99 54.36 98.31 -131.23
CA THR A 99 53.78 97.07 -131.72
C THR A 99 53.79 96.03 -130.61
N GLN A 100 54.88 95.83 -129.86
CA GLN A 100 54.94 94.87 -128.74
C GLN A 100 54.01 95.25 -127.57
N THR A 101 53.84 96.55 -127.32
CA THR A 101 52.92 97.08 -126.30
C THR A 101 51.46 96.96 -126.77
N LEU A 102 51.19 97.19 -128.05
CA LEU A 102 49.90 96.93 -128.68
C LEU A 102 49.63 95.43 -128.78
N ASP A 103 50.63 94.58 -128.96
CA ASP A 103 50.49 93.12 -128.97
C ASP A 103 50.22 92.59 -127.55
N ALA A 104 50.88 93.16 -126.54
CA ALA A 104 50.58 92.89 -125.14
C ALA A 104 49.15 93.37 -124.80
N PHE A 105 48.80 94.61 -125.15
CA PHE A 105 47.46 95.17 -124.93
C PHE A 105 46.38 94.44 -125.74
N VAL A 106 46.67 93.96 -126.95
CA VAL A 106 45.76 93.11 -127.74
C VAL A 106 45.64 91.74 -127.08
N ARG A 107 46.72 91.09 -126.62
CA ARG A 107 46.63 89.83 -125.87
C ARG A 107 45.87 90.00 -124.56
N GLU A 108 45.99 91.15 -123.89
CA GLU A 108 45.30 91.48 -122.64
C GLU A 108 43.82 91.81 -122.88
N MET A 109 43.49 92.59 -123.92
CA MET A 109 42.13 92.83 -124.39
C MET A 109 41.47 91.57 -124.98
N THR A 110 42.24 90.66 -125.60
CA THR A 110 41.78 89.35 -126.02
C THR A 110 41.61 88.42 -124.82
N ALA A 111 42.45 88.47 -123.78
CA ALA A 111 42.23 87.71 -122.55
C ALA A 111 41.06 88.25 -121.70
N LEU A 112 40.72 89.53 -121.83
CA LEU A 112 39.51 90.15 -121.27
C LEU A 112 38.27 89.92 -122.15
N GLY A 113 38.46 89.70 -123.45
CA GLY A 113 37.40 89.42 -124.44
C GLY A 113 37.16 87.93 -124.70
N ASP A 114 38.05 87.05 -124.27
CA ASP A 114 37.91 85.59 -124.25
C ASP A 114 37.03 85.19 -123.07
N ILE A 115 35.77 85.62 -123.18
CA ILE A 115 34.72 85.39 -122.20
C ILE A 115 34.62 83.87 -121.92
N ALA A 116 34.72 83.03 -122.96
CA ALA A 116 34.73 81.57 -122.82
C ALA A 116 35.88 81.03 -121.94
N ALA A 117 37.10 81.53 -122.08
CA ALA A 117 38.20 81.14 -121.18
C ALA A 117 38.04 81.69 -119.75
N THR A 118 37.31 82.79 -119.56
CA THR A 118 36.95 83.26 -118.20
C THR A 118 35.79 82.46 -117.61
N GLU A 119 34.77 82.13 -118.39
CA GLU A 119 33.64 81.28 -118.01
C GLU A 119 34.14 79.88 -117.61
N ALA A 120 34.98 79.23 -118.41
CA ALA A 120 35.55 77.92 -118.07
C ALA A 120 36.40 77.95 -116.79
N ARG A 121 37.06 79.09 -116.48
CA ARG A 121 37.79 79.27 -115.21
C ARG A 121 36.85 79.50 -114.03
N VAL A 122 35.77 80.27 -114.23
CA VAL A 122 34.72 80.45 -113.22
C VAL A 122 34.03 79.13 -112.94
N GLU A 123 33.60 78.39 -113.96
CA GLU A 123 33.00 77.05 -113.84
C GLU A 123 33.94 76.07 -113.13
N THR A 124 35.25 76.09 -113.43
CA THR A 124 36.24 75.28 -112.70
C THR A 124 36.35 75.69 -111.22
N VAL A 125 36.42 77.00 -110.91
CA VAL A 125 36.51 77.50 -109.54
C VAL A 125 35.21 77.29 -108.76
N GLU A 126 34.05 77.37 -109.41
CA GLU A 126 32.74 77.06 -108.87
C GLU A 126 32.59 75.56 -108.63
N ALA A 127 33.11 74.69 -109.50
CA ALA A 127 33.18 73.25 -109.27
C ALA A 127 34.11 72.92 -108.08
N GLU A 128 35.32 73.49 -108.01
CA GLU A 128 36.23 73.34 -106.86
C GLU A 128 35.63 73.92 -105.56
N ALA A 129 34.84 74.98 -105.64
CA ALA A 129 34.13 75.54 -104.49
C ALA A 129 32.97 74.63 -104.06
N ALA A 130 32.17 74.13 -104.99
CA ALA A 130 31.09 73.18 -104.74
C ALA A 130 31.61 71.86 -104.17
N GLU A 131 32.75 71.34 -104.67
CA GLU A 131 33.40 70.15 -104.10
C GLU A 131 33.87 70.42 -102.66
N ARG A 132 34.57 71.53 -102.40
CA ARG A 132 35.01 71.88 -101.04
C ARG A 132 33.83 72.13 -100.08
N VAL A 133 32.72 72.68 -100.56
CA VAL A 133 31.49 72.84 -99.78
C VAL A 133 30.84 71.49 -99.52
N ALA A 134 30.73 70.60 -100.51
CA ALA A 134 30.20 69.25 -100.35
C ALA A 134 31.07 68.39 -99.41
N GLU A 135 32.39 68.50 -99.49
CA GLU A 135 33.35 67.80 -98.64
C GLU A 135 33.33 68.34 -97.20
N ALA A 136 33.18 69.66 -97.02
CA ALA A 136 32.96 70.27 -95.71
C ALA A 136 31.61 69.87 -95.10
N ILE A 137 30.52 69.86 -95.87
CA ILE A 137 29.20 69.38 -95.44
C ILE A 137 29.27 67.90 -95.08
N ALA A 138 29.91 67.06 -95.89
CA ALA A 138 30.09 65.64 -95.60
C ALA A 138 30.95 65.40 -94.35
N ARG A 139 31.95 66.24 -94.07
CA ARG A 139 32.70 66.22 -92.80
C ARG A 139 31.82 66.67 -91.62
N ALA A 140 31.01 67.71 -91.77
CA ALA A 140 30.09 68.18 -90.73
C ALA A 140 29.02 67.13 -90.40
N VAL A 141 28.36 66.55 -91.40
CA VAL A 141 27.34 65.50 -91.24
C VAL A 141 27.94 64.26 -90.57
N ARG A 142 29.13 63.81 -90.97
CA ARG A 142 29.81 62.69 -90.28
C ARG A 142 30.17 63.02 -88.83
N ALA A 143 30.66 64.23 -88.55
CA ALA A 143 30.96 64.66 -87.19
C ALA A 143 29.69 64.74 -86.32
N GLU A 144 28.57 65.19 -86.88
CA GLU A 144 27.27 65.23 -86.19
C GLU A 144 26.70 63.82 -85.97
N GLN A 145 26.82 62.92 -86.95
CA GLN A 145 26.45 61.51 -86.81
C GLN A 145 27.24 60.85 -85.67
N THR A 146 28.57 60.94 -85.68
CA THR A 146 29.41 60.40 -84.60
C THR A 146 29.17 61.09 -83.25
N ALA A 147 28.81 62.38 -83.22
CA ALA A 147 28.41 63.05 -81.98
C ALA A 147 27.07 62.55 -81.43
N ARG A 148 26.08 62.29 -82.31
CA ARG A 148 24.79 61.68 -81.96
C ARG A 148 24.96 60.24 -81.49
N GLU A 149 25.73 59.42 -82.22
CA GLU A 149 26.10 58.04 -81.83
C GLU A 149 26.79 58.00 -80.47
N ALA A 150 27.76 58.89 -80.23
CA ALA A 150 28.46 59.00 -78.95
C ALA A 150 27.61 59.61 -77.83
N GLN A 151 26.46 60.22 -78.14
CA GLN A 151 25.47 60.62 -77.13
C GLN A 151 24.52 59.47 -76.81
N VAL A 152 23.96 58.79 -77.82
CA VAL A 152 23.13 57.59 -77.60
C VAL A 152 23.89 56.54 -76.77
N ALA A 153 25.16 56.26 -77.10
CA ALA A 153 25.98 55.34 -76.32
C ALA A 153 26.28 55.82 -74.88
N ARG A 154 26.20 57.13 -74.60
CA ARG A 154 26.25 57.68 -73.23
C ARG A 154 24.90 57.49 -72.54
N ASP A 155 23.80 57.89 -73.18
CA ASP A 155 22.44 57.76 -72.65
C ASP A 155 22.11 56.29 -72.31
N GLU A 156 22.52 55.34 -73.17
CA GLU A 156 22.46 53.89 -72.92
C GLU A 156 23.33 53.45 -71.74
N SER A 157 24.56 53.95 -71.63
CA SER A 157 25.47 53.64 -70.52
C SER A 157 24.95 54.18 -69.17
N GLU A 158 24.37 55.38 -69.18
CA GLU A 158 23.77 56.03 -68.01
C GLU A 158 22.47 55.32 -67.59
N ALA A 159 21.66 54.85 -68.56
CA ALA A 159 20.49 54.02 -68.29
C ALA A 159 20.87 52.67 -67.65
N VAL A 160 21.87 51.96 -68.19
CA VAL A 160 22.38 50.70 -67.60
C VAL A 160 23.00 50.94 -66.22
N ALA A 161 23.67 52.06 -65.99
CA ALA A 161 24.19 52.42 -64.67
C ALA A 161 23.04 52.70 -63.67
N ALA A 162 21.97 53.37 -64.09
CA ALA A 162 20.81 53.62 -63.25
C ALA A 162 20.03 52.34 -62.91
N GLU A 163 19.88 51.42 -63.86
CA GLU A 163 19.31 50.08 -63.61
C GLU A 163 20.17 49.28 -62.62
N ALA A 164 21.49 49.29 -62.79
CA ALA A 164 22.42 48.61 -61.89
C ALA A 164 22.35 49.15 -60.44
N VAL A 165 22.19 50.47 -60.25
CA VAL A 165 21.98 51.07 -58.92
C VAL A 165 20.63 50.61 -58.33
N GLY A 166 19.53 50.69 -59.08
CA GLY A 166 18.23 50.23 -58.58
C GLY A 166 18.18 48.73 -58.22
N VAL A 167 18.97 47.90 -58.91
CA VAL A 167 19.17 46.49 -58.55
C VAL A 167 19.97 46.33 -57.25
N VAL A 168 20.99 47.17 -57.02
CA VAL A 168 21.73 47.19 -55.74
C VAL A 168 20.83 47.64 -54.59
N ASP A 169 20.09 48.75 -54.74
CA ASP A 169 19.15 49.24 -53.74
C ASP A 169 18.13 48.14 -53.34
N THR A 170 17.54 47.47 -54.35
CA THR A 170 16.61 46.35 -54.14
C THR A 170 17.25 45.15 -53.42
N LEU A 171 18.56 44.92 -53.61
CA LEU A 171 19.31 43.88 -52.91
C LEU A 171 19.64 44.28 -51.46
N GLU A 172 19.94 45.55 -51.20
CA GLU A 172 20.18 46.05 -49.84
C GLU A 172 18.89 46.06 -48.98
N GLU A 173 17.75 46.48 -49.55
CA GLU A 173 16.43 46.31 -48.91
C GLU A 173 16.14 44.84 -48.59
N ARG A 174 16.47 43.92 -49.51
CA ARG A 174 16.27 42.48 -49.32
C ARG A 174 17.22 41.86 -48.30
N ILE A 175 18.47 42.33 -48.23
CA ILE A 175 19.44 41.88 -47.21
C ILE A 175 18.97 42.32 -45.83
N THR A 176 18.65 43.61 -45.66
CA THR A 176 18.19 44.15 -44.36
C THR A 176 16.89 43.50 -43.88
N ALA A 177 15.96 43.17 -44.79
CA ALA A 177 14.77 42.38 -44.46
C ALA A 177 15.13 40.96 -43.98
N LEU A 178 16.02 40.25 -44.67
CA LEU A 178 16.45 38.89 -44.29
C LEU A 178 17.25 38.87 -42.97
N GLU A 179 18.00 39.93 -42.66
CA GLU A 179 18.67 40.07 -41.36
C GLU A 179 17.67 40.32 -40.23
N ALA A 180 16.66 41.15 -40.45
CA ALA A 180 15.56 41.34 -39.49
C ALA A 180 14.77 40.04 -39.25
N GLU A 181 14.49 39.26 -40.30
CA GLU A 181 13.89 37.92 -40.17
C GLU A 181 14.79 36.95 -39.39
N ARG A 182 16.10 36.92 -39.69
CA ARG A 182 17.10 36.10 -38.97
C ARG A 182 17.10 36.42 -37.49
N ASP A 183 17.13 37.71 -37.13
CA ASP A 183 17.31 38.15 -35.75
C ASP A 183 16.01 38.01 -34.94
N ALA A 184 14.85 38.26 -35.55
CA ALA A 184 13.55 37.90 -34.96
C ALA A 184 13.44 36.38 -34.73
N SER A 185 13.91 35.57 -35.70
CA SER A 185 13.95 34.11 -35.60
C SER A 185 14.94 33.63 -34.52
N ALA A 186 16.06 34.33 -34.31
CA ALA A 186 17.01 34.05 -33.24
C ALA A 186 16.42 34.39 -31.86
N ALA A 187 15.78 35.56 -31.71
CA ALA A 187 15.08 35.96 -30.50
C ALA A 187 13.96 34.98 -30.12
N ALA A 188 13.15 34.53 -31.09
CA ALA A 188 12.11 33.53 -30.87
C ALA A 188 12.67 32.18 -30.41
N ARG A 189 13.82 31.73 -30.94
CA ARG A 189 14.50 30.51 -30.46
C ARG A 189 15.00 30.67 -29.03
N ALA A 190 15.63 31.80 -28.70
CA ALA A 190 16.12 32.08 -27.35
C ALA A 190 14.97 32.12 -26.32
N GLN A 191 13.84 32.75 -26.66
CA GLN A 191 12.63 32.76 -25.83
C GLN A 191 12.06 31.34 -25.64
N ALA A 192 11.98 30.53 -26.70
CA ALA A 192 11.52 29.15 -26.61
C ALA A 192 12.46 28.25 -25.79
N GLN A 193 13.79 28.48 -25.87
CA GLN A 193 14.77 27.78 -25.04
C GLN A 193 14.62 28.16 -23.55
N ALA A 194 14.54 29.46 -23.22
CA ALA A 194 14.31 29.92 -21.86
C ALA A 194 13.00 29.38 -21.27
N ALA A 195 11.92 29.36 -22.06
CA ALA A 195 10.63 28.79 -21.63
C ALA A 195 10.71 27.27 -21.40
N LEU A 196 11.47 26.52 -22.22
CA LEU A 196 11.71 25.09 -22.01
C LEU A 196 12.59 24.82 -20.78
N GLU A 197 13.57 25.68 -20.50
CA GLU A 197 14.42 25.57 -19.31
C GLU A 197 13.63 25.90 -18.02
N GLN A 198 12.81 26.95 -18.04
CA GLN A 198 11.87 27.25 -16.95
C GLN A 198 10.90 26.09 -16.72
N ALA A 199 10.21 25.59 -17.76
CA ALA A 199 9.26 24.49 -17.62
C ALA A 199 9.93 23.19 -17.12
N ARG A 200 11.20 22.94 -17.46
CA ARG A 200 11.99 21.83 -16.91
C ARG A 200 12.34 22.05 -15.43
N ALA A 201 12.71 23.26 -15.03
CA ALA A 201 13.00 23.59 -13.63
C ALA A 201 11.74 23.48 -12.75
N GLU A 202 10.60 23.99 -13.23
CA GLU A 202 9.30 23.86 -12.57
C GLU A 202 8.87 22.39 -12.45
N ALA A 203 8.97 21.61 -13.54
CA ALA A 203 8.65 20.18 -13.51
C ALA A 203 9.58 19.38 -12.57
N ALA A 204 10.88 19.74 -12.50
CA ALA A 204 11.82 19.13 -11.57
C ALA A 204 11.49 19.46 -10.11
N ALA A 205 11.13 20.72 -9.82
CA ALA A 205 10.72 21.15 -8.48
C ALA A 205 9.41 20.48 -8.03
N VAL A 206 8.40 20.38 -8.91
CA VAL A 206 7.15 19.66 -8.64
C VAL A 206 7.41 18.17 -8.41
N ALA A 207 8.27 17.54 -9.22
CA ALA A 207 8.62 16.13 -9.05
C ALA A 207 9.40 15.86 -7.75
N GLU A 208 10.21 16.81 -7.28
CA GLU A 208 10.93 16.72 -6.00
C GLU A 208 9.98 16.92 -4.81
N ALA A 209 9.11 17.94 -4.84
CA ALA A 209 8.08 18.13 -3.81
C ALA A 209 7.14 16.91 -3.70
N ALA A 210 6.78 16.30 -4.82
CA ALA A 210 5.98 15.07 -4.84
C ALA A 210 6.72 13.84 -4.28
N ARG A 211 8.04 13.74 -4.46
CA ARG A 211 8.87 12.70 -3.80
C ARG A 211 8.88 12.89 -2.28
N GLN A 212 9.11 14.12 -1.81
CA GLN A 212 9.18 14.44 -0.38
C GLN A 212 7.84 14.21 0.34
N ASP A 213 6.72 14.60 -0.28
CA ASP A 213 5.36 14.29 0.22
C ASP A 213 5.08 12.78 0.24
N ALA A 214 5.50 12.03 -0.79
CA ALA A 214 5.35 10.57 -0.80
C ALA A 214 6.20 9.87 0.29
N GLU A 215 7.43 10.32 0.51
CA GLU A 215 8.32 9.80 1.56
C GLU A 215 7.76 10.10 2.96
N ALA A 216 7.35 11.34 3.22
CA ALA A 216 6.73 11.74 4.48
C ALA A 216 5.44 10.94 4.77
N ARG A 217 4.62 10.64 3.76
CA ARG A 217 3.43 9.76 3.91
C ARG A 217 3.82 8.32 4.22
N LEU A 218 4.84 7.76 3.57
CA LEU A 218 5.32 6.41 3.86
C LEU A 218 5.83 6.29 5.29
N ASP A 219 6.57 7.28 5.79
CA ASP A 219 7.07 7.29 7.17
C ASP A 219 5.96 7.53 8.20
N ALA A 220 4.97 8.37 7.90
CA ALA A 220 3.77 8.49 8.73
C ALA A 220 3.01 7.15 8.86
N VAL A 221 2.83 6.41 7.75
CA VAL A 221 2.20 5.09 7.75
C VAL A 221 3.04 4.05 8.50
N ARG A 222 4.37 4.04 8.31
CA ARG A 222 5.31 3.17 9.05
C ARG A 222 5.26 3.44 10.55
N ALA A 223 5.22 4.71 10.96
CA ALA A 223 5.12 5.11 12.36
C ALA A 223 3.76 4.72 12.98
N GLY A 224 2.67 4.91 12.23
CA GLY A 224 1.32 4.47 12.61
C GLY A 224 1.24 2.96 12.84
N ALA A 225 1.59 2.15 11.84
CA ALA A 225 1.62 0.69 11.96
C ALA A 225 2.53 0.21 13.12
N THR A 226 3.67 0.88 13.33
CA THR A 226 4.58 0.60 14.46
C THR A 226 3.98 0.97 15.81
N ALA A 227 3.08 1.96 15.89
CA ALA A 227 2.29 2.25 17.09
C ALA A 227 1.19 1.21 17.33
N GLU A 228 0.42 0.88 16.29
CA GLU A 228 -0.65 -0.12 16.33
C GLU A 228 -0.14 -1.51 16.76
N ILE A 229 0.97 -1.97 16.18
CA ILE A 229 1.61 -3.25 16.55
C ILE A 229 2.02 -3.25 18.04
N ARG A 230 2.62 -2.16 18.54
CA ARG A 230 2.98 -2.04 19.96
C ARG A 230 1.76 -2.02 20.87
N GLN A 231 0.69 -1.33 20.48
CA GLN A 231 -0.57 -1.29 21.22
C GLN A 231 -1.25 -2.68 21.24
N ALA A 232 -1.24 -3.40 20.12
CA ALA A 232 -1.76 -4.77 20.02
C ALA A 232 -0.98 -5.74 20.92
N HIS A 233 0.36 -5.66 20.94
CA HIS A 233 1.17 -6.45 21.87
C HIS A 233 0.89 -6.09 23.34
N GLN A 234 0.82 -4.81 23.69
CA GLN A 234 0.51 -4.37 25.06
C GLN A 234 -0.88 -4.85 25.52
N ALA A 235 -1.88 -4.82 24.64
CA ALA A 235 -3.22 -5.33 24.90
C ALA A 235 -3.25 -6.87 25.05
N ALA A 236 -2.53 -7.60 24.19
CA ALA A 236 -2.39 -9.05 24.29
C ALA A 236 -1.67 -9.47 25.60
N ASP A 237 -0.57 -8.80 25.94
CA ASP A 237 0.16 -9.03 27.20
C ASP A 237 -0.72 -8.71 28.43
N ALA A 238 -1.58 -7.69 28.35
CA ALA A 238 -2.54 -7.38 29.41
C ALA A 238 -3.60 -8.46 29.55
N ALA A 239 -4.23 -8.89 28.44
CA ALA A 239 -5.22 -9.98 28.45
C ALA A 239 -4.62 -11.30 28.96
N VAL A 240 -3.38 -11.61 28.59
CA VAL A 240 -2.65 -12.80 29.07
C VAL A 240 -2.30 -12.72 30.56
N ARG A 241 -2.07 -11.51 31.12
CA ARG A 241 -1.95 -11.34 32.58
C ARG A 241 -3.30 -11.57 33.26
N THR A 242 -4.35 -10.85 32.85
CA THR A 242 -5.71 -10.99 33.42
C THR A 242 -6.18 -12.45 33.42
N ALA A 243 -6.06 -13.16 32.30
CA ALA A 243 -6.46 -14.56 32.21
C ALA A 243 -5.63 -15.51 33.10
N ARG A 244 -4.36 -15.18 33.40
CA ARG A 244 -3.53 -15.93 34.36
C ARG A 244 -3.93 -15.64 35.80
N ASP A 245 -4.23 -14.39 36.12
CA ASP A 245 -4.64 -13.97 37.46
C ASP A 245 -6.04 -14.53 37.80
N GLU A 246 -6.98 -14.51 36.85
CA GLU A 246 -8.28 -15.17 36.92
C GLU A 246 -8.16 -16.68 37.09
N ALA A 247 -7.31 -17.35 36.30
CA ALA A 247 -7.07 -18.79 36.43
C ALA A 247 -6.41 -19.15 37.77
N ALA A 248 -5.49 -18.32 38.27
CA ALA A 248 -4.88 -18.51 39.58
C ALA A 248 -5.90 -18.35 40.72
N ALA A 249 -6.78 -17.36 40.63
CA ALA A 249 -7.89 -17.15 41.57
C ALA A 249 -8.88 -18.33 41.55
N ALA A 250 -9.27 -18.81 40.36
CA ALA A 250 -10.17 -19.96 40.22
C ALA A 250 -9.55 -21.26 40.80
N VAL A 251 -8.24 -21.49 40.58
CA VAL A 251 -7.52 -22.63 41.17
C VAL A 251 -7.37 -22.47 42.69
N ALA A 252 -7.20 -21.25 43.20
CA ALA A 252 -7.18 -20.99 44.64
C ALA A 252 -8.55 -21.26 45.29
N GLN A 253 -9.64 -20.79 44.68
CA GLN A 253 -11.01 -21.04 45.15
C GLN A 253 -11.33 -22.54 45.14
N ALA A 254 -11.11 -23.23 44.03
CA ALA A 254 -11.37 -24.67 43.92
C ALA A 254 -10.57 -25.52 44.95
N ARG A 255 -9.38 -25.05 45.36
CA ARG A 255 -8.61 -25.68 46.46
C ARG A 255 -9.22 -25.41 47.84
N GLN A 256 -9.77 -24.22 48.08
CA GLN A 256 -10.48 -23.90 49.32
C GLN A 256 -11.79 -24.70 49.41
N ASP A 257 -12.58 -24.73 48.33
CA ASP A 257 -13.82 -25.51 48.24
C ASP A 257 -13.56 -27.01 48.49
N ALA A 258 -12.53 -27.57 47.84
CA ALA A 258 -12.12 -28.95 48.04
C ALA A 258 -11.64 -29.23 49.48
N ALA A 259 -10.87 -28.33 50.09
CA ALA A 259 -10.43 -28.47 51.48
C ALA A 259 -11.61 -28.40 52.46
N GLN A 260 -12.58 -27.50 52.23
CA GLN A 260 -13.81 -27.40 53.01
C GLN A 260 -14.69 -28.64 52.84
N ALA A 261 -14.81 -29.18 51.63
CA ALA A 261 -15.54 -30.43 51.37
C ALA A 261 -14.89 -31.63 52.08
N VAL A 262 -13.56 -31.76 52.03
CA VAL A 262 -12.81 -32.81 52.76
C VAL A 262 -12.95 -32.66 54.27
N ALA A 263 -12.85 -31.45 54.82
CA ALA A 263 -13.06 -31.19 56.24
C ALA A 263 -14.50 -31.55 56.67
N THR A 264 -15.51 -31.17 55.88
CA THR A 264 -16.92 -31.48 56.12
C THR A 264 -17.17 -32.99 56.08
N ALA A 265 -16.64 -33.70 55.07
CA ALA A 265 -16.75 -35.14 54.96
C ALA A 265 -16.04 -35.89 56.10
N THR A 266 -14.89 -35.37 56.56
CA THR A 266 -14.14 -35.92 57.71
C THR A 266 -14.95 -35.75 59.00
N ALA A 267 -15.47 -34.56 59.27
CA ALA A 267 -16.33 -34.31 60.44
C ALA A 267 -17.61 -35.16 60.40
N ALA A 268 -18.22 -35.36 59.22
CA ALA A 268 -19.39 -36.21 59.06
C ALA A 268 -19.08 -37.71 59.29
N ARG A 269 -17.91 -38.19 58.85
CA ARG A 269 -17.40 -39.54 59.15
C ARG A 269 -17.18 -39.71 60.64
N ASP A 270 -16.50 -38.78 61.29
CA ASP A 270 -16.12 -38.90 62.70
C ASP A 270 -17.36 -38.82 63.62
N ALA A 271 -18.34 -37.97 63.26
CA ALA A 271 -19.65 -37.96 63.89
C ALA A 271 -20.49 -39.22 63.58
N ALA A 272 -20.22 -39.96 62.50
CA ALA A 272 -20.85 -41.26 62.26
C ALA A 272 -20.20 -42.38 63.10
N LEU A 273 -18.86 -42.39 63.21
CA LEU A 273 -18.11 -43.31 64.06
C LEU A 273 -18.49 -43.16 65.53
N ALA A 274 -18.48 -41.94 66.07
CA ALA A 274 -18.88 -41.68 67.47
C ALA A 274 -20.33 -42.08 67.76
N ARG A 275 -21.24 -42.00 66.77
CA ARG A 275 -22.61 -42.52 66.89
C ARG A 275 -22.67 -44.04 66.86
N ALA A 276 -21.82 -44.70 66.05
CA ALA A 276 -21.70 -46.16 66.05
C ALA A 276 -21.15 -46.68 67.40
N GLU A 277 -20.08 -46.07 67.92
CA GLU A 277 -19.51 -46.40 69.24
C GLU A 277 -20.53 -46.21 70.37
N ALA A 278 -21.33 -45.14 70.34
CA ALA A 278 -22.40 -44.91 71.31
C ALA A 278 -23.53 -45.95 71.19
N LEU A 279 -23.90 -46.36 69.96
CA LEU A 279 -24.88 -47.43 69.72
C LEU A 279 -24.35 -48.80 70.16
N GLU A 280 -23.07 -49.10 69.96
CA GLU A 280 -22.43 -50.31 70.47
C GLU A 280 -22.37 -50.32 72.00
N HIS A 281 -22.00 -49.21 72.63
CA HIS A 281 -21.94 -49.10 74.09
C HIS A 281 -23.32 -49.25 74.73
N THR A 282 -24.34 -48.57 74.21
CA THR A 282 -25.73 -48.72 74.68
C THR A 282 -26.29 -50.12 74.41
N THR A 283 -25.95 -50.75 73.28
CA THR A 283 -26.30 -52.15 73.01
C THR A 283 -25.61 -53.11 74.00
N ALA A 284 -24.35 -52.86 74.35
CA ALA A 284 -23.62 -53.66 75.34
C ALA A 284 -24.19 -53.49 76.76
N GLN A 285 -24.57 -52.26 77.14
CA GLN A 285 -25.28 -51.98 78.40
C GLN A 285 -26.62 -52.72 78.44
N ALA A 286 -27.44 -52.62 77.39
CA ALA A 286 -28.75 -53.28 77.32
C ALA A 286 -28.64 -54.82 77.36
N ARG A 287 -27.60 -55.41 76.74
CA ARG A 287 -27.29 -56.85 76.88
C ARG A 287 -26.92 -57.21 78.31
N ALA A 288 -25.99 -56.47 78.93
CA ALA A 288 -25.58 -56.72 80.32
C ALA A 288 -26.73 -56.52 81.34
N GLU A 289 -27.70 -55.64 81.04
CA GLU A 289 -28.92 -55.50 81.83
C GLU A 289 -29.88 -56.68 81.61
N ALA A 290 -30.09 -57.12 80.36
CA ALA A 290 -30.87 -58.32 80.05
C ALA A 290 -30.28 -59.59 80.69
N ASP A 291 -28.95 -59.76 80.67
CA ASP A 291 -28.25 -60.87 81.31
C ASP A 291 -28.42 -60.86 82.84
N ARG A 292 -28.37 -59.67 83.47
CA ARG A 292 -28.67 -59.51 84.90
C ARG A 292 -30.11 -59.88 85.22
N LEU A 293 -31.07 -59.32 84.49
CA LEU A 293 -32.51 -59.60 84.66
C LEU A 293 -32.82 -61.09 84.43
N HIS A 294 -32.18 -61.73 83.45
CA HIS A 294 -32.28 -63.18 83.25
C HIS A 294 -31.72 -63.96 84.44
N ALA A 295 -30.54 -63.59 84.95
CA ALA A 295 -29.95 -64.23 86.13
C ALA A 295 -30.77 -64.00 87.41
N ASP A 296 -31.44 -62.85 87.55
CA ASP A 296 -32.38 -62.58 88.65
C ASP A 296 -33.68 -63.39 88.51
N LEU A 297 -34.22 -63.52 87.30
CA LEU A 297 -35.39 -64.39 87.05
C LEU A 297 -35.07 -65.88 87.30
N VAL A 298 -33.86 -66.34 86.95
CA VAL A 298 -33.38 -67.69 87.29
C VAL A 298 -33.25 -67.83 88.81
N ARG A 299 -32.62 -66.87 89.51
CA ARG A 299 -32.56 -66.88 90.99
C ARG A 299 -33.94 -66.90 91.64
N GLN A 300 -34.89 -66.12 91.13
CA GLN A 300 -36.27 -66.07 91.63
C GLN A 300 -37.01 -67.39 91.40
N ARG A 301 -36.86 -68.00 90.22
CA ARG A 301 -37.41 -69.33 89.93
C ARG A 301 -36.80 -70.37 90.87
N ASP A 302 -35.48 -70.46 90.95
CA ASP A 302 -34.79 -71.48 91.75
C ASP A 302 -35.08 -71.32 93.25
N ALA A 303 -35.26 -70.08 93.73
CA ALA A 303 -35.73 -69.80 95.09
C ALA A 303 -37.21 -70.19 95.30
N ALA A 304 -38.08 -69.97 94.32
CA ALA A 304 -39.48 -70.40 94.35
C ALA A 304 -39.60 -71.93 94.30
N ASP A 305 -38.83 -72.61 93.45
CA ASP A 305 -38.75 -74.08 93.40
C ASP A 305 -38.24 -74.65 94.74
N ALA A 306 -37.25 -73.99 95.35
CA ALA A 306 -36.77 -74.35 96.69
C ALA A 306 -37.77 -74.03 97.82
N GLU A 307 -38.69 -73.08 97.64
CA GLU A 307 -39.80 -72.81 98.57
C GLU A 307 -40.91 -73.84 98.38
N ILE A 308 -41.29 -74.17 97.13
CA ILE A 308 -42.25 -75.23 96.79
C ILE A 308 -41.76 -76.57 97.35
N ALA A 309 -40.49 -76.91 97.17
CA ALA A 309 -39.89 -78.13 97.73
C ALA A 309 -39.91 -78.12 99.28
N ARG A 310 -39.68 -76.98 99.93
CA ARG A 310 -39.80 -76.84 101.38
C ARG A 310 -41.25 -77.01 101.84
N VAL A 311 -42.22 -76.39 101.17
CA VAL A 311 -43.66 -76.51 101.45
C VAL A 311 -44.16 -77.94 101.23
N HIS A 312 -43.71 -78.62 100.17
CA HIS A 312 -44.00 -80.04 99.93
C HIS A 312 -43.45 -80.92 101.06
N ALA A 313 -42.18 -80.77 101.42
CA ALA A 313 -41.58 -81.54 102.51
C ALA A 313 -42.22 -81.23 103.88
N ASP A 314 -42.73 -80.01 104.09
CA ASP A 314 -43.50 -79.65 105.29
C ASP A 314 -44.92 -80.23 105.28
N ALA A 315 -45.56 -80.31 104.10
CA ALA A 315 -46.84 -80.99 103.93
C ALA A 315 -46.70 -82.51 104.13
N GLU A 316 -45.64 -83.13 103.61
CA GLU A 316 -45.28 -84.54 103.86
C GLU A 316 -45.06 -84.80 105.35
N ARG A 317 -44.22 -84.00 106.04
CA ARG A 317 -44.04 -84.09 107.50
C ARG A 317 -45.35 -83.94 108.28
N ARG A 318 -46.26 -83.06 107.85
CA ARG A 318 -47.59 -82.89 108.46
C ARG A 318 -48.49 -84.10 108.21
N LEU A 319 -48.47 -84.68 107.01
CA LEU A 319 -49.21 -85.90 106.68
C LEU A 319 -48.67 -87.09 107.47
N GLU A 320 -47.35 -87.27 107.57
CA GLU A 320 -46.72 -88.30 108.42
C GLU A 320 -47.05 -88.13 109.90
N ALA A 321 -47.13 -86.89 110.40
CA ALA A 321 -47.53 -86.62 111.78
C ALA A 321 -49.03 -86.91 112.00
N VAL A 322 -49.89 -86.59 111.03
CA VAL A 322 -51.32 -86.92 111.07
C VAL A 322 -51.55 -88.43 110.97
N HIS A 323 -50.80 -89.14 110.13
CA HIS A 323 -50.81 -90.60 110.03
C HIS A 323 -50.34 -91.24 111.34
N ARG A 324 -49.15 -90.89 111.87
CA ARG A 324 -48.70 -91.40 113.17
C ARG A 324 -49.70 -91.13 114.29
N ALA A 325 -50.25 -89.93 114.38
CA ALA A 325 -51.30 -89.63 115.36
C ALA A 325 -52.60 -90.43 115.10
N ALA A 326 -52.92 -90.80 113.85
CA ALA A 326 -54.04 -91.68 113.52
C ALA A 326 -53.75 -93.14 113.90
N ASP A 327 -52.53 -93.63 113.65
CA ASP A 327 -52.06 -94.97 114.03
C ASP A 327 -52.00 -95.12 115.55
N GLU A 328 -51.49 -94.12 116.27
CA GLU A 328 -51.52 -94.02 117.73
C GLU A 328 -52.97 -94.05 118.26
N ARG A 329 -53.89 -93.28 117.65
CA ARG A 329 -55.31 -93.33 118.00
C ARG A 329 -55.95 -94.69 117.68
N GLN A 330 -55.55 -95.36 116.59
CA GLN A 330 -56.00 -96.72 116.29
C GLN A 330 -55.45 -97.75 117.27
N ALA A 331 -54.19 -97.62 117.71
CA ALA A 331 -53.58 -98.45 118.73
C ALA A 331 -54.30 -98.28 120.08
N VAL A 332 -54.51 -97.04 120.54
CA VAL A 332 -55.29 -96.74 121.75
C VAL A 332 -56.72 -97.25 121.65
N LEU A 333 -57.37 -97.16 120.49
CA LEU A 333 -58.71 -97.74 120.27
C LEU A 333 -58.70 -99.27 120.20
N ALA A 334 -57.64 -99.90 119.71
CA ALA A 334 -57.48 -101.35 119.68
C ALA A 334 -57.22 -101.90 121.10
N GLU A 335 -56.37 -101.22 121.87
CA GLU A 335 -56.10 -101.51 123.28
C GLU A 335 -57.33 -101.29 124.15
N ALA A 336 -58.05 -100.17 123.98
CA ALA A 336 -59.34 -99.94 124.63
C ALA A 336 -60.39 -100.99 124.25
N ARG A 337 -60.37 -101.53 123.01
CA ARG A 337 -61.22 -102.67 122.59
C ARG A 337 -60.74 -104.03 123.09
N ALA A 338 -59.48 -104.17 123.48
CA ALA A 338 -58.95 -105.36 124.14
C ALA A 338 -59.34 -105.32 125.63
N ASP A 339 -59.09 -104.22 126.34
CA ASP A 339 -59.49 -104.06 127.73
C ASP A 339 -61.01 -104.01 127.91
N ALA A 340 -61.77 -103.43 126.96
CA ALA A 340 -63.24 -103.55 126.96
C ALA A 340 -63.71 -105.01 126.78
N ARG A 341 -63.02 -105.82 125.98
CA ARG A 341 -63.28 -107.27 125.91
C ARG A 341 -62.92 -107.97 127.21
N SER A 342 -61.77 -107.69 127.81
CA SER A 342 -61.43 -108.23 129.14
C SER A 342 -62.39 -107.74 130.24
N ARG A 343 -62.99 -106.56 130.12
CA ARG A 343 -64.10 -106.10 131.00
C ARG A 343 -65.39 -106.86 130.72
N ALA A 344 -65.75 -107.10 129.46
CA ALA A 344 -66.90 -107.93 129.08
C ALA A 344 -66.75 -109.37 129.59
N GLU A 345 -65.62 -110.04 129.32
CA GLU A 345 -65.34 -111.40 129.82
C GLU A 345 -65.30 -111.49 131.36
N ARG A 346 -64.99 -110.40 132.07
CA ARG A 346 -65.09 -110.32 133.53
C ARG A 346 -66.55 -110.13 133.97
N ALA A 347 -67.32 -109.29 133.27
CA ALA A 347 -68.74 -109.09 133.53
C ALA A 347 -69.58 -110.33 133.21
N GLU A 348 -69.25 -111.07 132.14
CA GLU A 348 -69.87 -112.36 131.79
C GLU A 348 -69.59 -113.40 132.89
N ARG A 349 -68.35 -113.53 133.36
CA ARG A 349 -68.01 -114.37 134.52
C ARG A 349 -68.77 -113.96 135.77
N GLN A 350 -68.90 -112.67 136.05
CA GLN A 350 -69.72 -112.17 137.17
C GLN A 350 -71.22 -112.42 136.97
N VAL A 351 -71.74 -112.39 135.74
CA VAL A 351 -73.13 -112.72 135.42
C VAL A 351 -73.39 -114.21 135.52
N ASP A 352 -72.46 -115.08 135.13
CA ASP A 352 -72.55 -116.53 135.34
C ASP A 352 -72.53 -116.88 136.84
N GLU A 353 -71.62 -116.25 137.60
CA GLU A 353 -71.51 -116.41 139.05
C GLU A 353 -72.78 -115.91 139.75
N LEU A 354 -73.24 -114.68 139.47
CA LEU A 354 -74.54 -114.17 139.94
C LEU A 354 -75.73 -115.02 139.48
N THR A 355 -75.69 -115.64 138.29
CA THR A 355 -76.75 -116.54 137.81
C THR A 355 -76.70 -117.90 138.50
N SER A 356 -75.54 -118.31 139.03
CA SER A 356 -75.40 -119.44 139.94
C SER A 356 -75.98 -119.12 141.32
N GLU A 357 -75.64 -117.97 141.90
CA GLU A 357 -76.21 -117.47 143.16
C GLU A 357 -77.73 -117.29 143.05
N LEU A 358 -78.22 -116.75 141.94
CA LEU A 358 -79.64 -116.53 141.69
C LEU A 358 -80.38 -117.83 141.35
N ARG A 359 -79.68 -118.93 140.96
CA ARG A 359 -80.25 -120.29 141.00
C ARG A 359 -80.39 -120.79 142.44
N VAL A 360 -79.39 -120.60 143.29
CA VAL A 360 -79.46 -120.97 144.72
C VAL A 360 -80.60 -120.21 145.41
N ALA A 361 -80.63 -118.88 145.30
CA ALA A 361 -81.68 -118.04 145.86
C ALA A 361 -83.08 -118.35 145.27
N ARG A 362 -83.19 -118.80 144.00
CA ARG A 362 -84.46 -119.28 143.44
C ARG A 362 -84.88 -120.65 143.98
N ALA A 363 -83.95 -121.53 144.37
CA ALA A 363 -84.30 -122.76 145.08
C ALA A 363 -84.84 -122.45 146.49
N GLU A 364 -84.23 -121.49 147.19
CA GLU A 364 -84.70 -121.03 148.52
C GLU A 364 -86.06 -120.29 148.43
N LEU A 365 -86.27 -119.46 147.41
CA LEU A 365 -87.58 -118.82 147.17
C LEU A 365 -88.66 -119.79 146.64
N ALA A 366 -88.28 -120.91 146.00
CA ALA A 366 -89.25 -121.95 145.63
C ALA A 366 -89.83 -122.63 146.88
N ALA A 367 -89.01 -122.86 147.91
CA ALA A 367 -89.46 -123.43 149.18
C ALA A 367 -90.45 -122.51 149.95
N THR A 368 -90.39 -121.19 149.74
CA THR A 368 -91.27 -120.22 150.41
C THR A 368 -92.47 -119.75 149.58
N ARG A 369 -92.54 -120.04 148.28
CA ARG A 369 -93.66 -119.67 147.39
C ARG A 369 -94.69 -120.77 147.13
N ALA A 370 -94.53 -121.97 147.67
CA ALA A 370 -95.54 -123.03 147.65
C ALA A 370 -96.83 -122.73 148.47
N GLY A 371 -97.01 -121.51 148.96
CA GLY A 371 -98.08 -121.12 149.90
C GLY A 371 -98.99 -119.96 149.48
N ARG A 372 -98.89 -119.45 148.24
CA ARG A 372 -99.93 -118.57 147.66
C ARG A 372 -99.85 -118.40 146.14
N ASN A 373 -100.97 -118.73 145.48
CA ASN A 373 -101.32 -118.40 144.10
C ASN A 373 -101.25 -116.86 143.88
N GLY A 374 -101.03 -116.32 142.69
CA GLY A 374 -100.88 -116.94 141.37
C GLY A 374 -102.04 -116.60 140.45
N ASP A 375 -101.80 -115.78 139.41
CA ASP A 375 -102.70 -115.56 138.27
C ASP A 375 -101.96 -114.91 137.08
N SER A 376 -102.44 -115.13 135.85
CA SER A 376 -102.05 -114.53 134.55
C SER A 376 -100.57 -114.54 134.09
N ALA A 377 -100.20 -114.64 132.80
CA ALA A 377 -100.61 -115.41 131.60
C ALA A 377 -100.09 -114.71 130.30
N ASP A 378 -99.59 -115.50 129.36
CA ASP A 378 -99.53 -115.36 127.89
C ASP A 378 -98.92 -114.15 127.12
N GLY A 379 -97.94 -114.49 126.27
CA GLY A 379 -97.75 -113.98 124.88
C GLY A 379 -96.99 -112.66 124.63
N ASP A 380 -96.60 -112.30 123.40
CA ASP A 380 -96.18 -113.07 122.19
C ASP A 380 -95.55 -112.10 121.15
N ALA A 381 -94.77 -112.60 120.17
CA ALA A 381 -94.45 -111.96 118.87
C ALA A 381 -93.68 -110.60 118.84
N THR A 382 -93.19 -110.01 117.73
CA THR A 382 -92.48 -110.49 116.50
C THR A 382 -91.67 -109.35 115.83
N ALA A 383 -90.54 -109.70 115.19
CA ALA A 383 -89.92 -109.18 113.93
C ALA A 383 -89.97 -107.69 113.45
N GLY A 384 -88.81 -107.22 112.93
CA GLY A 384 -88.69 -106.25 111.80
C GLY A 384 -88.25 -104.81 112.11
N SER A 385 -87.85 -103.96 111.15
CA SER A 385 -87.29 -104.19 109.79
C SER A 385 -86.74 -102.90 109.12
N ALA A 386 -85.59 -102.99 108.43
CA ALA A 386 -85.14 -102.27 107.21
C ALA A 386 -85.14 -100.71 107.02
N ALA A 387 -84.29 -100.29 106.06
CA ALA A 387 -84.39 -99.13 105.13
C ALA A 387 -84.12 -97.67 105.62
N ALA A 388 -83.81 -96.67 104.76
CA ALA A 388 -83.00 -96.64 103.51
C ALA A 388 -82.76 -95.18 102.97
N GLY A 389 -81.49 -94.73 102.89
CA GLY A 389 -81.04 -93.57 102.07
C GLY A 389 -81.71 -92.20 102.33
N PRO A 390 -81.75 -91.26 101.36
CA PRO A 390 -80.87 -91.08 100.18
C PRO A 390 -80.52 -89.59 99.81
N VAL A 391 -79.48 -89.38 98.95
CA VAL A 391 -79.17 -88.18 98.08
C VAL A 391 -79.17 -86.75 98.71
N THR A 392 -78.69 -85.65 98.11
CA THR A 392 -78.10 -85.28 96.78
C THR A 392 -76.90 -84.31 97.06
N ALA A 393 -76.31 -83.39 96.28
CA ALA A 393 -76.36 -82.79 94.91
C ALA A 393 -75.00 -82.04 94.67
N ALA A 394 -74.92 -80.95 93.89
CA ALA A 394 -74.59 -80.91 92.44
C ALA A 394 -74.20 -79.46 92.02
N GLY A 395 -73.52 -79.28 90.88
CA GLY A 395 -73.17 -77.96 90.28
C GLY A 395 -71.66 -77.70 90.17
N ALA A 396 -70.97 -77.45 89.03
CA ALA A 396 -71.27 -77.33 87.59
C ALA A 396 -71.12 -75.92 86.94
N VAL A 397 -70.05 -75.78 86.13
CA VAL A 397 -69.81 -74.91 84.94
C VAL A 397 -70.09 -73.39 84.94
N ALA A 398 -69.07 -72.64 84.53
CA ALA A 398 -69.18 -71.43 83.70
C ALA A 398 -67.91 -71.27 82.83
N ALA A 399 -67.95 -70.54 81.71
CA ALA A 399 -66.82 -70.36 80.79
C ALA A 399 -66.83 -69.00 80.08
N GLY A 400 -65.65 -68.60 79.57
CA GLY A 400 -65.45 -67.42 78.71
C GLY A 400 -64.32 -66.51 79.20
N ALA A 401 -63.80 -65.56 78.41
CA ALA A 401 -63.80 -65.40 76.94
C ALA A 401 -62.79 -64.26 76.61
N VAL A 402 -62.30 -64.19 75.37
CA VAL A 402 -61.32 -63.16 74.95
C VAL A 402 -62.01 -61.83 74.63
N ALA A 403 -61.47 -60.71 75.08
CA ALA A 403 -61.80 -59.37 74.60
C ALA A 403 -60.54 -58.48 74.51
N ALA A 404 -60.38 -57.78 73.39
CA ALA A 404 -59.26 -56.87 73.11
C ALA A 404 -59.67 -55.39 73.30
N PRO A 405 -58.72 -54.45 73.48
CA PRO A 405 -59.03 -53.04 73.72
C PRO A 405 -59.61 -52.30 72.50
N ALA A 406 -60.16 -51.11 72.78
CA ALA A 406 -61.03 -50.34 71.89
C ALA A 406 -60.41 -49.87 70.55
N ARG A 407 -61.29 -49.61 69.58
CA ARG A 407 -61.07 -48.78 68.39
C ARG A 407 -62.18 -47.75 68.25
N HIS A 408 -61.83 -46.54 67.80
CA HIS A 408 -62.64 -45.49 67.12
C HIS A 408 -62.20 -44.09 67.60
N PRO A 409 -62.36 -43.04 66.79
CA PRO A 409 -62.03 -42.95 65.35
C PRO A 409 -61.21 -41.67 65.04
N VAL A 410 -60.89 -41.41 63.76
CA VAL A 410 -60.98 -40.11 63.06
C VAL A 410 -60.37 -40.26 61.65
N ASP A 411 -60.89 -39.48 60.70
CA ASP A 411 -60.66 -39.57 59.24
C ASP A 411 -59.59 -38.55 58.73
N PRO A 412 -59.23 -38.49 57.42
CA PRO A 412 -58.02 -37.81 56.91
C PRO A 412 -58.22 -36.30 56.68
N PRO A 413 -57.19 -35.57 56.16
CA PRO A 413 -57.24 -35.19 54.72
C PRO A 413 -55.82 -35.10 54.04
N VAL A 414 -55.60 -35.46 52.75
CA VAL A 414 -55.72 -34.67 51.49
C VAL A 414 -54.46 -33.86 51.03
N THR A 415 -53.85 -34.33 49.94
CA THR A 415 -53.17 -33.63 48.79
C THR A 415 -51.97 -32.66 48.91
N ALA A 416 -50.94 -32.98 48.09
CA ALA A 416 -50.33 -32.16 47.01
C ALA A 416 -49.29 -31.05 47.29
N ALA A 417 -48.83 -30.45 46.16
CA ALA A 417 -47.67 -29.55 45.91
C ALA A 417 -46.29 -30.24 46.04
N THR A 418 -45.34 -30.25 45.08
CA THR A 418 -44.82 -29.29 44.06
C THR A 418 -44.29 -27.96 44.61
N VAL A 419 -42.97 -27.90 44.81
CA VAL A 419 -42.00 -26.82 44.49
C VAL A 419 -40.61 -27.40 44.80
N GLY A 420 -39.56 -27.21 43.99
CA GLY A 420 -39.47 -26.55 42.69
C GLY A 420 -38.08 -26.73 42.08
#